data_AF-A0ABD0P211-F1
#
_entry.id   AF-A0ABD0P211-F1
#
_cell.length_a   1.000
_cell.length_b   1.000
_cell.length_c   1.000
_cell.angle_alpha   90.00
_cell.angle_beta   90.00
_cell.angle_gamma   90.00
#
_symmetry.space_group_name_H-M   'P 1'
#
loop_
_entity.id
_entity.type
_entity.pdbx_description
1 polymer ?
#
loop_
_entity_poly.entity_id
_entity_poly.type
_entity_poly.pdbx_seq_one_letter_code
_entity_poly.pdbx_strand_id
1 'polypeptide(L)' 'CADEERGKGFLMSCLVDHRANVTERQCHQYITKMTSIIFSDYRLICGFMDKCREDINTLQCGSITVGEK' A
#
# COMPACT_ATOMS: atom_id res chain seq x y z
N CYS A 1 4.27 14.84 0.23
CA CYS A 1 3.04 14.21 0.74
C CYS A 1 1.90 15.20 1.01
N ALA A 2 2.17 16.47 1.33
CA ALA A 2 1.10 17.46 1.57
C ALA A 2 0.21 17.72 0.33
N ASP A 3 0.78 17.55 -0.87
CA ASP A 3 0.11 17.76 -2.15
C ASP A 3 -0.73 16.56 -2.61
N GLU A 4 -0.73 15.45 -1.86
CA GLU A 4 -1.51 14.26 -2.22
C GLU A 4 -3.01 14.48 -2.02
N GLU A 5 -3.80 14.07 -3.03
CA GLU A 5 -5.25 14.18 -2.99
C GLU A 5 -5.84 13.30 -1.87
N ARG A 6 -6.66 13.90 -1.01
CA ARG A 6 -7.30 13.22 0.11
C ARG A 6 -8.34 12.21 -0.38
N GLY A 7 -8.53 11.14 0.39
CA GLY A 7 -9.56 10.12 0.12
C GLY A 7 -9.16 9.05 -0.91
N LYS A 8 -8.04 9.23 -1.63
CA LYS A 8 -7.52 8.22 -2.59
C LYS A 8 -6.45 7.29 -2.03
N GLY A 9 -6.02 7.51 -0.80
CA GLY A 9 -5.01 6.69 -0.11
C GLY A 9 -3.55 6.94 -0.51
N PHE A 10 -3.27 7.74 -1.56
CA PHE A 10 -1.91 8.11 -1.99
C PHE A 10 -1.08 8.81 -0.91
N LEU A 11 -1.74 9.53 0.01
CA LEU A 11 -1.08 10.12 1.17
C LEU A 11 -0.35 9.05 2.00
N MET A 12 -0.95 7.88 2.22
CA MET A 12 -0.30 6.80 2.95
C MET A 12 0.87 6.23 2.17
N SER A 13 0.73 5.99 0.86
CA SER A 13 1.83 5.53 0.01
C SER A 13 3.04 6.47 0.10
N CYS A 14 2.83 7.79 -0.01
CA CYS A 14 3.89 8.78 0.14
C CYS A 14 4.56 8.73 1.53
N LEU A 15 3.77 8.62 2.61
CA LEU A 15 4.32 8.55 3.97
C LEU A 15 5.15 7.28 4.22
N VAL A 16 4.77 6.16 3.59
CA VAL A 16 5.52 4.90 3.67
C VAL A 16 6.87 5.00 2.94
N ASP A 17 6.89 5.61 1.75
CA ASP A 17 8.12 5.83 0.98
C ASP A 17 9.12 6.72 1.72
N HIS A 18 8.60 7.71 2.46
CA HIS A 18 9.39 8.64 3.25
C HIS A 18 9.46 8.28 4.74
N ARG A 19 9.17 7.04 5.13
CA ARG A 19 9.11 6.64 6.56
C ARG A 19 10.37 6.96 7.36
N ALA A 20 11.54 6.90 6.71
CA ALA A 20 12.84 7.20 7.34
C ALA A 20 13.00 8.68 7.73
N ASN A 21 12.24 9.57 7.07
CA ASN A 21 12.26 11.00 7.36
C ASN A 21 11.32 11.35 8.53
N VAL A 22 10.51 10.41 9.02
CA VAL A 22 9.57 10.62 10.12
C VAL A 22 10.27 10.36 11.44
N THR A 23 10.61 11.44 12.14
CA THR A 23 11.37 11.40 13.40
C THR A 23 10.48 11.29 14.65
N GLU A 24 9.22 11.71 14.55
CA GLU A 24 8.26 11.58 15.64
C GLU A 24 7.89 10.09 15.82
N ARG A 25 8.10 9.58 17.03
CA ARG A 25 8.06 8.14 17.32
C ARG A 25 6.67 7.55 17.12
N GLN A 26 5.61 8.25 17.53
CA GLN A 26 4.24 7.74 17.41
C GLN A 26 3.81 7.67 15.94
N CYS A 27 4.15 8.70 15.15
CA CYS A 27 3.93 8.74 13.71
C CYS A 27 4.72 7.63 13.01
N HIS A 28 5.98 7.42 13.37
CA HIS A 28 6.79 6.35 12.79
C HIS A 28 6.18 4.97 13.09
N GLN A 29 5.75 4.72 14.33
CA GLN A 29 5.07 3.47 14.71
C GLN A 29 3.75 3.29 13.96
N TYR A 30 2.95 4.36 13.84
CA TYR A 30 1.69 4.34 13.11
C TYR A 30 1.91 4.01 11.63
N ILE A 31 2.83 4.72 10.96
CA ILE A 31 3.17 4.46 9.57
C ILE A 31 3.67 3.03 9.41
N THR A 32 4.53 2.53 10.29
CA THR A 32 5.02 1.14 10.26
C THR A 32 3.88 0.12 10.36
N LYS A 33 2.90 0.37 11.24
CA LYS A 33 1.72 -0.49 11.38
C LYS A 33 0.86 -0.46 10.12
N MET A 34 0.62 0.74 9.58
CA MET A 34 -0.14 0.92 8.33
C MET A 34 0.54 0.24 7.15
N THR A 35 1.87 0.35 7.04
CA THR A 35 2.69 -0.33 6.03
C THR A 35 2.43 -1.84 6.02
N SER A 36 2.41 -2.47 7.19
CA SER A 36 2.14 -3.92 7.30
C SER A 36 0.74 -4.29 6.81
N ILE A 37 -0.27 -3.48 7.14
CA ILE A 37 -1.65 -3.69 6.68
C ILE A 37 -1.74 -3.53 5.15
N ILE A 38 -1.18 -2.44 4.61
CA ILE A 38 -1.22 -2.14 3.19
C ILE A 38 -0.50 -3.23 2.37
N PHE A 39 0.66 -3.72 2.83
CA PHE A 39 1.39 -4.78 2.13
C PHE A 39 0.82 -6.18 2.35
N SER A 40 -0.07 -6.37 3.33
CA SER A 40 -0.76 -7.66 3.50
C SER A 40 -1.77 -7.94 2.39
N ASP A 41 -2.23 -6.90 1.69
CA ASP A 41 -3.17 -7.00 0.58
C ASP A 41 -2.82 -5.98 -0.50
N TYR A 42 -2.24 -6.45 -1.61
CA TYR A 42 -1.81 -5.61 -2.73
C TYR A 42 -2.90 -4.69 -3.29
N ARG A 43 -4.19 -4.99 -3.06
CA ARG A 43 -5.31 -4.13 -3.48
C ARG A 43 -5.37 -2.83 -2.67
N LEU A 44 -4.79 -2.80 -1.48
CA LEU A 44 -4.69 -1.63 -0.61
C LEU A 44 -3.54 -0.70 -1.02
N ILE A 45 -2.66 -1.14 -1.92
CA ILE A 45 -1.57 -0.31 -2.44
C ILE A 45 -2.13 0.59 -3.54
N CYS A 46 -2.32 1.87 -3.23
CA CYS A 46 -2.88 2.84 -4.17
C CYS A 46 -2.05 2.92 -5.46
N GLY A 47 -2.73 2.84 -6.60
CA GLY A 47 -2.12 2.89 -7.94
C GLY A 47 -1.36 1.61 -8.34
N PHE A 48 -1.24 0.60 -7.48
CA PHE A 48 -0.58 -0.66 -7.83
C PHE A 48 -1.37 -1.41 -8.90
N MET A 49 -2.68 -1.59 -8.71
CA MET A 49 -3.52 -2.30 -9.69
C MET A 49 -3.56 -1.59 -11.04
N ASP A 50 -3.46 -0.26 -11.06
CA ASP A 50 -3.46 0.50 -12.32
C ASP A 50 -2.17 0.28 -13.11
N LYS A 51 -1.02 0.29 -12.42
CA LYS A 51 0.31 0.14 -13.02
C LYS A 51 0.65 -1.30 -13.39
N CYS A 52 0.26 -2.25 -12.55
CA CYS A 52 0.58 -3.67 -12.72
C CYS A 52 -0.60 -4.47 -13.32
N ARG A 53 -1.60 -3.80 -13.89
CA ARG A 53 -2.84 -4.42 -14.38
C ARG A 53 -2.60 -5.56 -15.36
N GLU A 54 -1.71 -5.33 -16.32
CA GLU A 54 -1.39 -6.31 -17.37
C GLU A 54 -0.71 -7.55 -16.78
N ASP A 55 0.27 -7.34 -15.90
CA ASP A 55 0.96 -8.42 -15.19
C ASP A 55 0.00 -9.20 -14.28
N ILE A 56 -0.88 -8.49 -13.55
CA ILE A 56 -1.91 -9.11 -12.70
C ILE A 56 -2.83 -10.00 -13.52
N ASN A 57 -3.30 -9.52 -14.67
CA ASN A 57 -4.19 -10.27 -15.53
C ASN A 57 -3.49 -11.47 -16.19
N THR A 58 -2.22 -11.29 -16.59
CA THR A 58 -1.42 -12.30 -17.29
C THR A 58 -0.97 -13.41 -16.34
N LEU A 59 -0.48 -13.04 -15.16
CA LEU A 59 0.05 -13.95 -14.16
C LEU A 59 -1.03 -14.45 -13.20
N GLN A 60 -2.25 -13.92 -13.30
CA GLN A 60 -3.37 -14.16 -12.38
C GLN A 60 -2.96 -14.00 -10.91
N CYS A 61 -2.07 -13.04 -10.63
CA CYS A 61 -1.54 -12.83 -9.30
C CYS A 61 -2.48 -11.95 -8.45
N GLY A 62 -2.33 -12.03 -7.13
CA GLY A 62 -3.11 -11.23 -6.18
C GLY A 62 -4.49 -11.81 -5.83
N SER A 63 -5.19 -12.49 -6.74
CA SER A 63 -6.40 -13.22 -6.36
C SER A 63 -6.03 -14.57 -5.74
N ILE A 64 -5.43 -14.57 -4.54
CA ILE A 64 -5.19 -15.81 -3.78
C ILE A 64 -6.55 -16.27 -3.25
N THR A 65 -7.29 -17.04 -4.05
CA THR A 65 -8.35 -17.90 -3.51
C THR A 65 -7.62 -18.94 -2.67
N VAL A 66 -7.62 -18.78 -1.34
CA VAL A 66 -7.23 -19.87 -0.44
C VAL A 66 -8.19 -21.01 -0.78
N GLY A 67 -7.70 -22.00 -1.51
CA GLY A 67 -8.51 -23.14 -1.93
C GLY A 67 -9.19 -23.75 -0.70
N GLU A 68 -10.49 -24.01 -0.82
CA GLU A 68 -11.25 -24.77 0.16
C GLU A 68 -10.49 -26.07 0.46
N LYS A 69 -10.14 -26.26 1.74
CA LYS A 69 -9.49 -27.47 2.24
C LYS A 69 -10.52 -28.54 2.54
#